data_AF-A0A8T2RNX5-F1
#
_entry.id   AF-A0A8T2RNX5-F1
#
_cell.length_a   1.000
_cell.length_b   1.000
_cell.length_c   1.000
_cell.angle_alpha   90.00
_cell.angle_beta   90.00
_cell.angle_gamma   90.00
#
_symmetry.space_group_name_H-M   'P 1'
#
loop_
_entity.id
_entity.type
_entity.pdbx_description
1 polymer ?
#
loop_
_entity_poly.entity_id
_entity_poly.type
_entity_poly.pdbx_seq_one_letter_code
_entity_poly.pdbx_strand_id
1 'polypeptide(L)'
;MPPLSREVIATFPPFGTVLPVVPDLPIENLPLKLPTSSTWIKFRNLNCRIQNGIYVAVFLHESKISILSATSELVTECERRYQGRLLDNSGGFLPQWIPTPLHSLTVTDYEHIPFSTLRQILSYSQVTYKFRCLVRVVSIVPPVIEDFCVQKRSSTRASEYIYRLRLTLEDPTSRIHAYLCDEDAEYFFNGHPATDLHDATVIKSALQRKINELLGVEEHNLYGSAKSDKRCNPPWIKCCLKSYYLQKEDPWSSRCFKVFGTILA
;
A
#
# COMPACT_ATOMS: atom_id res chain seq x y z
N MET A 1 13.32 6.81 -1.39
CA MET A 1 12.98 7.81 -2.43
C MET A 1 11.91 8.73 -1.87
N PRO A 2 11.98 10.04 -2.16
CA PRO A 2 10.90 10.95 -1.82
C PRO A 2 9.61 10.57 -2.57
N PRO A 3 8.43 10.81 -1.99
CA PRO A 3 7.16 10.57 -2.67
C PRO A 3 7.01 11.52 -3.87
N LEU A 4 6.40 11.03 -4.95
CA LEU A 4 6.08 11.85 -6.13
C LEU A 4 4.97 12.85 -5.80
N SER A 5 4.97 14.01 -6.47
CA SER A 5 3.90 15.00 -6.31
C SER A 5 2.58 14.47 -6.86
N ARG A 6 1.47 15.03 -6.38
CA ARG A 6 0.12 14.65 -6.84
C ARG A 6 -0.04 14.86 -8.34
N GLU A 7 0.48 15.96 -8.86
CA GLU A 7 0.41 16.33 -10.27
C GLU A 7 1.10 15.28 -11.14
N VAL A 8 2.28 14.80 -10.73
CA VAL A 8 3.01 13.73 -11.42
C VAL A 8 2.26 12.41 -11.33
N ILE A 9 1.75 12.05 -10.15
CA ILE A 9 0.99 10.81 -9.97
C ILE A 9 -0.28 10.81 -10.85
N ALA A 10 -0.92 11.97 -11.01
CA ALA A 10 -2.12 12.13 -11.83
C ALA A 10 -1.87 11.96 -13.34
N THR A 11 -0.62 12.06 -13.82
CA THR A 11 -0.30 11.78 -15.23
C THR A 11 -0.14 10.30 -15.55
N PHE A 12 -0.06 9.44 -14.52
CA PHE A 12 0.11 8.01 -14.75
C PHE A 12 -1.19 7.32 -15.15
N PRO A 13 -1.13 6.27 -15.99
CA PRO A 13 -2.31 5.48 -16.34
C PRO A 13 -2.99 4.87 -15.10
N PRO A 14 -4.33 4.72 -15.07
CA PRO A 14 -5.04 4.18 -13.90
C PRO A 14 -4.71 2.70 -13.60
N PHE A 15 -4.41 1.90 -14.62
CA PHE A 15 -3.96 0.52 -14.45
C PHE A 15 -2.44 0.42 -14.58
N GLY A 16 -1.84 -0.50 -13.81
CA GLY A 16 -0.43 -0.87 -13.96
C GLY A 16 0.30 -0.89 -12.63
N THR A 17 1.63 -0.86 -12.71
CA THR A 17 2.52 -0.80 -11.56
C THR A 17 3.44 0.42 -11.68
N VAL A 18 4.03 0.87 -10.58
CA VAL A 18 5.21 1.76 -10.62
C VAL A 18 6.42 0.91 -10.27
N LEU A 19 7.38 0.82 -11.19
CA LEU A 19 8.70 0.29 -10.90
C LEU A 19 9.70 1.44 -10.99
N PRO A 20 10.21 1.95 -9.86
CA PRO A 20 11.27 2.95 -9.88
C PRO A 20 12.50 2.35 -10.55
N VAL A 21 13.02 3.04 -11.56
CA VAL A 21 14.29 2.71 -12.21
C VAL A 21 15.31 3.73 -11.75
N VAL A 22 16.34 3.27 -11.03
CA VAL A 22 17.39 4.13 -10.46
C VAL A 22 18.73 3.82 -11.13
N PRO A 23 19.53 4.83 -11.49
CA PRO A 23 20.86 4.59 -12.03
C PRO A 23 21.84 4.12 -10.94
N ASP A 24 22.71 3.18 -11.29
CA ASP A 24 23.90 2.83 -10.49
C ASP A 24 25.13 3.67 -10.89
N LEU A 25 24.93 4.60 -11.81
CA LEU A 25 25.93 5.52 -12.34
C LEU A 25 25.57 6.96 -11.98
N PRO A 26 26.55 7.88 -11.94
CA PRO A 26 26.27 9.31 -11.90
C PRO A 26 25.30 9.70 -13.03
N ILE A 27 24.34 10.57 -12.74
CA ILE A 27 23.29 10.98 -13.69
C ILE A 27 23.91 11.55 -14.99
N GLU A 28 25.07 12.20 -14.89
CA GLU A 28 25.85 12.76 -16.00
C GLU A 28 26.35 11.69 -16.99
N ASN A 29 26.49 10.45 -16.54
CA ASN A 29 26.93 9.30 -17.34
C ASN A 29 25.76 8.49 -17.92
N LEU A 30 24.51 8.89 -17.67
CA LEU A 30 23.37 8.24 -18.31
C LEU A 30 23.34 8.58 -19.80
N PRO A 31 23.23 7.58 -20.70
CA PRO A 31 23.09 7.83 -22.12
C PRO A 31 21.87 8.73 -22.39
N LEU A 32 22.14 9.90 -22.98
CA LEU A 32 21.24 11.05 -23.12
C LEU A 32 19.93 10.77 -23.88
N LYS A 33 18.92 11.59 -23.49
CA LYS A 33 17.48 11.64 -23.82
C LYS A 33 16.64 10.59 -23.08
N LEU A 34 16.35 10.91 -21.81
CA LEU A 34 15.25 10.27 -21.09
C LEU A 34 13.96 10.40 -21.93
N PRO A 35 13.23 9.30 -22.10
CA PRO A 35 11.99 9.29 -22.86
C PRO A 35 10.98 10.23 -22.19
N THR A 36 10.20 10.93 -23.02
CA THR A 36 9.07 11.74 -22.53
C THR A 36 7.97 10.84 -21.97
N SER A 37 7.11 11.40 -21.12
CA SER A 37 5.90 10.71 -20.66
C SER A 37 5.14 10.11 -21.84
N SER A 38 4.47 8.98 -21.61
CA SER A 38 3.65 8.27 -22.60
C SER A 38 4.41 7.63 -23.77
N THR A 39 5.74 7.49 -23.66
CA THR A 39 6.55 6.78 -24.65
C THR A 39 6.70 5.31 -24.29
N TRP A 40 6.43 4.41 -25.24
CA TRP A 40 6.72 2.99 -25.07
C TRP A 40 8.23 2.74 -25.13
N ILE A 41 8.76 2.09 -24.10
CA ILE A 41 10.18 1.80 -23.98
C ILE A 41 10.42 0.34 -23.61
N LYS A 42 11.53 -0.20 -24.11
CA LYS A 42 12.06 -1.51 -23.71
C LYS A 42 13.37 -1.30 -22.98
N PHE A 43 13.41 -1.70 -21.72
CA PHE A 43 14.65 -1.85 -20.99
C PHE A 43 15.30 -3.21 -21.32
N ARG A 44 16.63 -3.23 -21.36
CA ARG A 44 17.43 -4.45 -21.44
C ARG A 44 18.48 -4.42 -20.35
N ASN A 45 18.74 -5.60 -19.78
CA ASN A 45 19.80 -5.81 -18.80
C ASN A 45 19.64 -4.93 -17.54
N LEU A 46 18.41 -4.85 -17.02
CA LEU A 46 18.16 -4.27 -15.70
C LEU A 46 18.47 -5.31 -14.63
N ASN A 47 19.05 -4.85 -13.53
CA ASN A 47 19.07 -5.61 -12.29
C ASN A 47 17.93 -5.14 -11.40
N CYS A 48 17.59 -5.90 -10.36
CA CYS A 48 16.55 -5.53 -9.41
C CYS A 48 17.02 -5.77 -7.98
N ARG A 49 16.69 -4.86 -7.07
CA ARG A 49 16.97 -5.01 -5.64
C ARG A 49 15.87 -4.40 -4.79
N ILE A 50 15.89 -4.73 -3.50
CA ILE A 50 15.02 -4.07 -2.52
C ILE A 50 15.81 -2.91 -1.91
N GLN A 51 15.27 -1.70 -1.98
CA GLN A 51 15.82 -0.50 -1.35
C GLN A 51 14.75 0.13 -0.46
N ASN A 52 15.02 0.24 0.84
CA ASN A 52 14.05 0.72 1.85
C ASN A 52 12.69 -0.01 1.79
N GLY A 53 12.73 -1.32 1.57
CA GLY A 53 11.54 -2.17 1.43
C GLY A 53 10.75 -1.96 0.13
N ILE A 54 11.28 -1.22 -0.85
CA ILE A 54 10.66 -1.03 -2.17
C ILE A 54 11.48 -1.79 -3.21
N TYR A 55 10.81 -2.53 -4.09
CA TYR A 55 11.46 -3.16 -5.23
C TYR A 55 11.82 -2.09 -6.28
N VAL A 56 13.10 -1.96 -6.58
CA VAL A 56 13.62 -0.99 -7.56
C VAL A 56 14.39 -1.73 -8.64
N ALA A 57 14.24 -1.27 -9.88
CA ALA A 57 15.12 -1.65 -10.97
C ALA A 57 16.37 -0.77 -10.94
N VAL A 58 17.52 -1.38 -11.11
CA VAL A 58 18.83 -0.73 -11.15
C VAL A 58 19.29 -0.70 -12.61
N PHE A 59 19.53 0.51 -13.10
CA PHE A 59 20.07 0.79 -14.42
C PHE A 59 21.60 0.81 -14.35
N LEU A 60 22.21 -0.24 -14.88
CA LEU A 60 23.65 -0.49 -14.90
C LEU A 60 24.32 0.15 -16.11
N HIS A 61 25.65 0.13 -16.16
CA HIS A 61 26.43 0.61 -17.30
C HIS A 61 26.11 -0.13 -18.60
N GLU A 62 25.85 -1.43 -18.51
CA GLU A 62 25.48 -2.30 -19.60
C GLU A 62 23.96 -2.35 -19.87
N SER A 63 23.16 -1.63 -19.08
CA SER A 63 21.72 -1.48 -19.33
C SER A 63 21.48 -0.66 -20.59
N LYS A 64 20.43 -1.00 -21.34
CA LYS A 64 20.05 -0.29 -22.57
C LYS A 64 18.58 0.07 -22.54
N ILE A 65 18.25 1.24 -23.09
CA ILE A 65 16.88 1.68 -23.34
C ILE A 65 16.67 1.69 -24.85
N SER A 66 15.53 1.19 -25.30
CA SER A 66 15.09 1.32 -26.69
C SER A 66 13.69 1.91 -26.71
N ILE A 67 13.51 3.00 -27.45
CA ILE A 67 12.18 3.55 -27.71
C ILE A 67 11.50 2.65 -28.73
N LEU A 68 10.26 2.24 -28.43
CA LEU A 68 9.46 1.39 -29.30
C LEU A 68 8.53 2.23 -30.16
N SER A 69 8.32 1.82 -31.40
CA SER A 69 7.29 2.40 -32.26
C SER A 69 5.91 2.02 -31.73
N ALA A 70 4.97 2.97 -31.73
CA ALA A 70 3.56 2.73 -31.43
C ALA A 70 2.93 1.68 -32.36
N THR A 71 3.45 1.52 -33.58
CA THR A 71 2.97 0.54 -34.57
C THR A 71 3.59 -0.85 -34.42
N SER A 72 4.53 -1.03 -33.49
CA SER A 72 5.15 -2.34 -33.29
C SER A 72 4.15 -3.32 -32.69
N GLU A 73 4.18 -4.58 -33.14
CA GLU A 73 3.26 -5.63 -32.68
C GLU A 73 3.22 -5.76 -31.15
N LEU A 74 4.39 -5.64 -30.50
CA LEU A 74 4.51 -5.65 -29.04
C LEU A 74 3.72 -4.53 -28.37
N VAL A 75 3.80 -3.30 -28.91
CA VAL A 75 3.09 -2.14 -28.36
C VAL A 75 1.60 -2.29 -28.61
N THR A 76 1.18 -2.63 -29.84
CA THR A 76 -0.23 -2.84 -30.19
C THR A 76 -0.89 -3.87 -29.28
N GLU A 77 -0.20 -4.98 -29.01
CA GLU A 77 -0.74 -6.03 -28.14
C GLU A 77 -0.78 -5.60 -26.67
N CYS A 78 0.21 -4.83 -26.20
CA CYS A 78 0.17 -4.25 -24.84
C CYS A 78 -0.97 -3.25 -24.68
N GLU A 79 -1.18 -2.37 -25.66
CA GLU A 79 -2.29 -1.41 -25.68
C GLU A 79 -3.64 -2.14 -25.73
N ARG A 80 -3.79 -3.14 -26.59
CA ARG A 80 -5.02 -3.94 -26.68
C ARG A 80 -5.38 -4.59 -25.35
N ARG A 81 -4.40 -5.21 -24.67
CA ARG A 81 -4.61 -5.79 -23.33
C ARG A 81 -4.97 -4.73 -22.30
N TYR A 82 -4.30 -3.58 -22.33
CA TYR A 82 -4.58 -2.47 -21.43
C TYR A 82 -6.00 -1.92 -21.62
N GLN A 83 -6.42 -1.70 -22.87
CA GLN A 83 -7.77 -1.24 -23.21
C GLN A 83 -8.85 -2.26 -22.85
N GLY A 84 -8.58 -3.55 -23.08
CA GLY A 84 -9.48 -4.62 -22.65
C GLY A 84 -9.76 -4.58 -21.14
N ARG A 85 -8.75 -4.28 -20.33
CA ARG A 85 -8.90 -4.12 -18.87
C ARG A 85 -9.60 -2.83 -18.46
N LEU A 86 -9.47 -1.76 -19.24
CA LEU A 86 -10.25 -0.53 -19.00
C LEU A 86 -11.75 -0.77 -19.22
N LEU A 87 -12.10 -1.58 -20.22
CA LEU A 87 -13.49 -1.95 -20.51
C LEU A 87 -14.04 -2.95 -19.48
N ASP A 88 -13.23 -3.94 -19.08
CA ASP A 88 -13.57 -4.92 -18.05
C ASP A 88 -13.14 -4.44 -16.65
N ASN A 89 -13.85 -3.44 -16.12
CA ASN A 89 -13.61 -2.89 -14.78
C ASN A 89 -14.50 -3.55 -13.69
N SER A 90 -14.97 -4.77 -13.94
CA SER A 90 -15.92 -5.48 -13.08
C SER A 90 -15.39 -5.73 -11.66
N GLY A 91 -14.06 -5.81 -11.48
CA GLY A 91 -13.37 -5.97 -10.19
C GLY A 91 -12.63 -4.73 -9.67
N GLY A 92 -12.73 -3.58 -10.35
CA GLY A 92 -11.92 -2.39 -10.06
C GLY A 92 -10.50 -2.46 -10.63
N PHE A 93 -9.60 -1.65 -10.08
CA PHE A 93 -8.28 -1.39 -10.67
C PHE A 93 -7.16 -2.36 -10.23
N LEU A 94 -7.52 -3.61 -9.93
CA LEU A 94 -6.59 -4.61 -9.40
C LEU A 94 -5.54 -5.05 -10.43
N PRO A 95 -4.28 -5.30 -10.03
CA PRO A 95 -3.27 -5.90 -10.90
C PRO A 95 -3.68 -7.29 -11.40
N GLN A 96 -3.34 -7.63 -12.65
CA GLN A 96 -3.72 -8.89 -13.30
C GLN A 96 -3.15 -10.15 -12.61
N TRP A 97 -2.04 -10.02 -11.90
CA TRP A 97 -1.36 -11.13 -11.23
C TRP A 97 -1.86 -11.38 -9.80
N ILE A 98 -2.82 -10.59 -9.30
CA ILE A 98 -3.42 -10.83 -7.98
C ILE A 98 -4.12 -12.20 -8.01
N PRO A 99 -3.86 -13.08 -7.01
CA PRO A 99 -4.51 -14.38 -6.94
C PRO A 99 -6.03 -14.28 -6.90
N THR A 100 -6.70 -15.13 -7.68
CA THR A 100 -8.15 -15.33 -7.66
C THR A 100 -8.44 -16.83 -7.41
N PRO A 101 -9.08 -17.20 -6.30
CA PRO A 101 -9.67 -16.33 -5.28
C PRO A 101 -8.62 -15.62 -4.42
N LEU A 102 -8.95 -14.39 -4.00
CA LEU A 102 -8.12 -13.61 -3.09
C LEU A 102 -8.34 -14.08 -1.65
N HIS A 103 -7.31 -14.66 -1.05
CA HIS A 103 -7.27 -14.92 0.39
C HIS A 103 -6.80 -13.64 1.11
N SER A 104 -7.73 -12.95 1.76
CA SER A 104 -7.47 -11.71 2.52
C SER A 104 -7.65 -11.99 4.01
N LEU A 105 -6.74 -11.47 4.84
CA LEU A 105 -6.85 -11.52 6.30
C LEU A 105 -7.95 -10.60 6.84
N THR A 106 -8.42 -9.66 6.03
CA THR A 106 -9.41 -8.67 6.44
C THR A 106 -10.71 -8.78 5.66
N VAL A 107 -11.78 -8.33 6.31
CA VAL A 107 -13.12 -8.13 5.76
C VAL A 107 -13.46 -6.64 5.83
N THR A 108 -14.23 -6.13 4.87
CA THR A 108 -14.63 -4.73 4.80
C THR A 108 -16.14 -4.60 4.72
N ASP A 109 -16.74 -3.61 5.38
CA ASP A 109 -18.20 -3.39 5.38
C ASP A 109 -18.74 -2.97 4.00
N TYR A 110 -17.85 -2.54 3.11
CA TYR A 110 -18.16 -1.97 1.80
C TYR A 110 -17.83 -2.92 0.65
N GLU A 111 -18.21 -4.19 0.75
CA GLU A 111 -17.84 -5.21 -0.25
C GLU A 111 -18.35 -4.93 -1.67
N HIS A 112 -19.40 -4.13 -1.79
CA HIS A 112 -20.00 -3.69 -3.05
C HIS A 112 -19.22 -2.57 -3.75
N ILE A 113 -18.25 -1.93 -3.07
CA ILE A 113 -17.45 -0.84 -3.64
C ILE A 113 -16.25 -1.42 -4.40
N PRO A 114 -16.00 -1.00 -5.66
CA PRO A 114 -14.84 -1.41 -6.42
C PRO A 114 -13.50 -0.98 -5.79
N PHE A 115 -12.45 -1.75 -6.05
CA PHE A 115 -11.12 -1.42 -5.55
C PHE A 115 -10.50 -0.23 -6.31
N SER A 116 -10.02 0.75 -5.54
CA SER A 116 -9.15 1.83 -5.98
C SER A 116 -7.69 1.50 -5.68
N THR A 117 -6.78 1.84 -6.58
CA THR A 117 -5.33 1.80 -6.31
C THR A 117 -4.91 2.98 -5.45
N LEU A 118 -3.80 2.87 -4.72
CA LEU A 118 -3.23 3.96 -3.94
C LEU A 118 -2.86 5.17 -4.81
N ARG A 119 -2.44 4.95 -6.05
CA ARG A 119 -2.25 6.01 -7.05
C ARG A 119 -3.52 6.81 -7.28
N GLN A 120 -4.65 6.15 -7.53
CA GLN A 120 -5.94 6.82 -7.73
C GLN A 120 -6.41 7.58 -6.49
N ILE A 121 -6.14 7.04 -5.30
CA ILE A 121 -6.45 7.70 -4.04
C ILE A 121 -5.65 9.00 -3.89
N LEU A 122 -4.35 8.97 -4.23
CA LEU A 122 -3.46 10.11 -4.17
C LEU A 122 -3.79 11.18 -5.21
N SER A 123 -4.12 10.78 -6.44
CA SER A 123 -4.48 11.69 -7.54
C SER A 123 -5.95 12.08 -7.57
N TYR A 124 -6.77 11.61 -6.61
CA TYR A 124 -8.19 11.88 -6.57
C TYR A 124 -8.49 13.39 -6.62
N SER A 125 -9.59 13.76 -7.29
CA SER A 125 -9.94 15.17 -7.52
C SER A 125 -10.39 15.89 -6.25
N GLN A 126 -10.92 15.15 -5.27
CA GLN A 126 -11.39 15.70 -3.99
C GLN A 126 -10.41 15.40 -2.86
N VAL A 127 -10.26 16.36 -1.94
CA VAL A 127 -9.41 16.22 -0.75
C VAL A 127 -9.94 15.14 0.19
N THR A 128 -11.27 15.09 0.35
CA THR A 128 -11.96 14.17 1.28
C THR A 128 -12.83 13.20 0.51
N TYR A 129 -12.58 11.90 0.67
CA TYR A 129 -13.36 10.85 0.05
C TYR A 129 -13.15 9.51 0.78
N LYS A 130 -13.97 8.50 0.47
CA LYS A 130 -13.90 7.15 1.03
C LYS A 130 -13.59 6.14 -0.07
N PHE A 131 -12.62 5.29 0.15
CA PHE A 131 -12.11 4.33 -0.81
C PHE A 131 -12.12 2.93 -0.22
N ARG A 132 -12.16 1.93 -1.10
CA ARG A 132 -11.81 0.55 -0.78
C ARG A 132 -10.61 0.17 -1.64
N CYS A 133 -9.59 -0.43 -1.04
CA CYS A 133 -8.34 -0.74 -1.71
C CYS A 133 -7.86 -2.15 -1.32
N LEU A 134 -6.99 -2.70 -2.16
CA LEU A 134 -6.28 -3.94 -1.90
C LEU A 134 -4.80 -3.59 -1.70
N VAL A 135 -4.32 -3.73 -0.47
CA VAL A 135 -2.99 -3.25 -0.04
C VAL A 135 -2.29 -4.29 0.80
N ARG A 136 -1.00 -4.10 1.04
CA ARG A 136 -0.20 -4.80 2.04
C ARG A 136 0.18 -3.84 3.15
N VAL A 137 0.24 -4.33 4.38
CA VAL A 137 0.83 -3.58 5.50
C VAL A 137 2.32 -3.87 5.52
N VAL A 138 3.15 -2.86 5.27
CA VAL A 138 4.62 -3.04 5.20
C VAL A 138 5.34 -2.53 6.44
N SER A 139 4.69 -1.71 7.25
CA SER A 139 5.21 -1.29 8.56
C SER A 139 4.10 -0.72 9.44
N ILE A 140 4.32 -0.68 10.75
CA ILE A 140 3.42 -0.09 11.74
C ILE A 140 4.23 0.81 12.66
N VAL A 141 3.63 1.94 13.06
CA VAL A 141 4.20 2.88 14.03
C VAL A 141 3.15 3.14 15.13
N PRO A 142 3.50 3.03 16.42
CA PRO A 142 4.81 2.61 16.93
C PRO A 142 5.12 1.13 16.60
N PRO A 143 6.40 0.71 16.64
CA PRO A 143 6.78 -0.67 16.32
C PRO A 143 6.61 -1.63 17.51
N VAL A 144 6.58 -1.09 18.73
CA VAL A 144 6.42 -1.84 19.99
C VAL A 144 4.94 -1.86 20.35
N ILE A 145 4.41 -3.04 20.67
CA ILE A 145 2.95 -3.23 20.90
C ILE A 145 2.48 -2.54 22.15
N GLU A 146 3.30 -2.48 23.18
CA GLU A 146 3.00 -1.80 24.44
C GLU A 146 2.64 -0.32 24.23
N ASP A 147 3.21 0.30 23.20
CA ASP A 147 2.98 1.70 22.85
C ASP A 147 1.76 1.91 21.94
N PHE A 148 1.05 0.85 21.54
CA PHE A 148 -0.09 0.94 20.62
C PHE A 148 -1.26 1.71 21.22
N CYS A 149 -1.42 1.62 22.54
CA CYS A 149 -2.46 2.27 23.30
C CYS A 149 -1.87 3.43 24.11
N VAL A 150 -2.55 4.57 24.10
CA VAL A 150 -2.18 5.73 24.91
C VAL A 150 -3.35 6.13 25.79
N GLN A 151 -3.05 6.61 26.99
CA GLN A 151 -4.07 7.13 27.90
C GLN A 151 -4.73 8.38 27.30
N LYS A 152 -6.05 8.43 27.34
CA LYS A 152 -6.84 9.53 26.79
C LYS A 152 -6.69 10.77 27.68
N ARG A 153 -6.15 11.85 27.11
CA ARG A 153 -5.83 13.09 27.87
C ARG A 153 -7.04 13.82 28.45
N SER A 154 -8.24 13.57 27.94
CA SER A 154 -9.46 14.32 28.30
C SER A 154 -10.46 13.52 29.14
N SER A 155 -10.13 12.31 29.58
CA SER A 155 -11.06 11.49 30.35
C SER A 155 -11.04 11.90 31.84
N THR A 156 -12.22 12.08 32.42
CA THR A 156 -12.40 12.24 33.88
C THR A 156 -12.13 10.94 34.63
N ARG A 157 -12.09 9.81 33.91
CA ARG A 157 -11.69 8.49 34.40
C ARG A 157 -10.22 8.27 34.06
N ALA A 158 -9.39 8.06 35.07
CA ALA A 158 -7.95 7.89 34.94
C ALA A 158 -7.51 6.62 34.17
N SER A 159 -8.41 5.86 33.55
CA SER A 159 -8.12 4.52 33.00
C SER A 159 -8.66 4.30 31.58
N GLU A 160 -9.00 5.36 30.84
CA GLU A 160 -9.48 5.22 29.45
C GLU A 160 -8.29 5.28 28.48
N TYR A 161 -8.06 4.21 27.73
CA TYR A 161 -7.01 4.09 26.72
C TYR A 161 -7.62 4.18 25.32
N ILE A 162 -6.81 4.63 24.36
CA ILE A 162 -7.17 4.65 22.93
C ILE A 162 -6.01 4.11 22.10
N TYR A 163 -6.33 3.37 21.03
CA TYR A 163 -5.32 3.01 20.03
C TYR A 163 -4.84 4.24 19.26
N ARG A 164 -3.54 4.28 18.98
CA ARG A 164 -2.92 5.33 18.17
C ARG A 164 -1.84 4.76 17.27
N LEU A 165 -2.25 4.22 16.13
CA LEU A 165 -1.37 3.58 15.17
C LEU A 165 -1.29 4.34 13.85
N ARG A 166 -0.17 4.16 13.16
CA ARG A 166 0.00 4.56 11.76
C ARG A 166 0.55 3.37 10.98
N LEU A 167 -0.25 2.89 10.04
CA LEU A 167 0.13 1.85 9.10
C LEU A 167 0.81 2.47 7.89
N THR A 168 1.83 1.82 7.37
CA THR A 168 2.33 2.06 6.02
C THR A 168 1.70 1.04 5.10
N LEU A 169 0.88 1.51 4.18
CA LEU A 169 0.14 0.70 3.22
C LEU A 169 0.80 0.79 1.86
N GLU A 170 0.89 -0.34 1.17
CA GLU A 170 1.50 -0.44 -0.15
C GLU A 170 0.63 -1.27 -1.11
N ASP A 171 0.50 -0.78 -2.33
CA ASP A 171 0.05 -1.56 -3.47
C ASP A 171 1.10 -1.42 -4.61
N PRO A 172 0.90 -2.05 -5.77
CA PRO A 172 1.89 -1.95 -6.85
C PRO A 172 2.01 -0.56 -7.48
N THR A 173 1.17 0.40 -7.08
CA THR A 173 1.10 1.74 -7.68
C THR A 173 1.67 2.84 -6.79
N SER A 174 1.64 2.67 -5.47
CA SER A 174 2.19 3.66 -4.53
C SER A 174 2.32 3.08 -3.10
N ARG A 175 2.79 3.93 -2.19
CA ARG A 175 2.83 3.70 -0.74
C ARG A 175 2.29 4.93 -0.02
N ILE A 176 1.47 4.73 1.01
CA ILE A 176 0.91 5.80 1.83
C ILE A 176 1.01 5.48 3.32
N HIS A 177 0.83 6.51 4.15
CA HIS A 177 0.61 6.33 5.58
C HIS A 177 -0.87 6.53 5.89
N ALA A 178 -1.45 5.62 6.67
CA ALA A 178 -2.83 5.70 7.13
C ALA A 178 -2.90 5.51 8.65
N TYR A 179 -3.65 6.37 9.32
CA TYR A 179 -3.90 6.25 10.76
C TYR A 179 -4.93 5.16 11.05
N LEU A 180 -4.71 4.43 12.13
CA LEU A 180 -5.63 3.45 12.70
C LEU A 180 -5.72 3.77 14.19
N CYS A 181 -6.77 4.51 14.57
CA CYS A 181 -6.92 5.08 15.90
C CYS A 181 -8.36 5.02 16.38
N ASP A 182 -8.54 5.11 17.70
CA ASP A 182 -9.84 5.20 18.38
C ASP A 182 -10.74 3.99 18.05
N GLU A 183 -12.05 4.21 17.94
CA GLU A 183 -13.06 3.20 17.62
C GLU A 183 -12.77 2.44 16.31
N ASP A 184 -12.19 3.10 15.30
CA ASP A 184 -11.83 2.46 14.03
C ASP A 184 -10.75 1.37 14.25
N ALA A 185 -9.88 1.52 15.25
CA ALA A 185 -8.85 0.54 15.61
C ALA A 185 -9.40 -0.61 16.45
N GLU A 186 -10.29 -0.34 17.39
CA GLU A 186 -10.98 -1.38 18.16
C GLU A 186 -11.83 -2.27 17.24
N TYR A 187 -12.51 -1.65 16.28
CA TYR A 187 -13.23 -2.35 15.22
C TYR A 187 -12.29 -3.21 14.39
N PHE A 188 -11.13 -2.67 14.00
CA PHE A 188 -10.13 -3.38 13.22
C PHE A 188 -9.57 -4.61 13.94
N PHE A 189 -9.19 -4.50 15.21
CA PHE A 189 -8.65 -5.65 15.96
C PHE A 189 -9.71 -6.62 16.48
N ASN A 190 -11.00 -6.28 16.34
CA ASN A 190 -12.16 -7.15 16.57
C ASN A 190 -12.11 -7.92 17.90
N GLY A 191 -12.66 -7.31 18.95
CA GLY A 191 -12.73 -7.92 20.29
C GLY A 191 -11.50 -7.65 21.18
N HIS A 192 -10.60 -6.76 20.75
CA HIS A 192 -9.43 -6.34 21.53
C HIS A 192 -9.55 -4.84 21.83
N PRO A 193 -10.28 -4.44 22.89
CA PRO A 193 -10.44 -3.03 23.24
C PRO A 193 -9.11 -2.39 23.64
N ALA A 194 -9.02 -1.06 23.53
CA ALA A 194 -7.84 -0.34 23.97
C ALA A 194 -7.69 -0.43 25.50
N THR A 195 -6.49 -0.82 25.95
CA THR A 195 -6.14 -1.00 27.37
C THR A 195 -4.66 -0.70 27.58
N ASP A 196 -4.20 -0.66 28.83
CA ASP A 196 -2.78 -0.71 29.12
C ASP A 196 -2.18 -2.06 28.67
N LEU A 197 -1.31 -2.01 27.66
CA LEU A 197 -0.68 -3.20 27.08
C LEU A 197 0.62 -3.59 27.81
N HIS A 198 1.09 -2.82 28.79
CA HIS A 198 2.17 -3.24 29.68
C HIS A 198 1.72 -4.34 30.65
N ASP A 199 0.47 -4.24 31.13
CA ASP A 199 -0.09 -5.18 32.11
C ASP A 199 -0.99 -6.27 31.49
N ALA A 200 -1.53 -6.03 30.28
CA ALA A 200 -2.49 -6.93 29.62
C ALA A 200 -1.82 -8.00 28.73
N THR A 201 -1.08 -8.94 29.33
CA THR A 201 -0.29 -9.97 28.62
C THR A 201 -1.07 -10.78 27.58
N VAL A 202 -2.33 -11.14 27.86
CA VAL A 202 -3.17 -11.95 26.94
C VAL A 202 -3.54 -11.15 25.69
N ILE A 203 -4.03 -9.92 25.86
CA ILE A 203 -4.43 -9.03 24.75
C ILE A 203 -3.20 -8.68 23.92
N LYS A 204 -2.09 -8.34 24.58
CA LYS A 204 -0.80 -8.08 23.93
C LYS A 204 -0.36 -9.24 23.04
N SER A 205 -0.43 -10.48 23.52
CA SER A 205 -0.03 -11.66 22.74
C SER A 205 -0.94 -11.89 21.53
N ALA A 206 -2.25 -11.69 21.69
CA ALA A 206 -3.21 -11.81 20.60
C ALA A 206 -3.01 -10.73 19.52
N LEU A 207 -2.75 -9.49 19.93
CA LEU A 207 -2.38 -8.39 19.03
C LEU A 207 -1.06 -8.69 18.31
N GLN A 208 -0.04 -9.20 19.02
CA GLN A 208 1.25 -9.56 18.41
C GLN A 208 1.10 -10.55 17.27
N ARG A 209 0.32 -11.61 17.46
CA ARG A 209 0.03 -12.59 16.42
C ARG A 209 -0.66 -11.94 15.22
N LYS A 210 -1.71 -11.14 15.46
CA LYS A 210 -2.44 -10.40 14.40
C LYS A 210 -1.51 -9.45 13.62
N ILE A 211 -0.59 -8.78 14.29
CA ILE A 211 0.41 -7.92 13.65
C ILE A 211 1.44 -8.72 12.86
N ASN A 212 1.93 -9.84 13.40
CA ASN A 212 2.85 -10.72 12.69
C ASN A 212 2.23 -11.25 11.41
N GLU A 213 0.96 -11.66 11.44
CA GLU A 213 0.21 -12.09 10.26
C GLU A 213 0.07 -10.95 9.23
N LEU A 214 -0.29 -9.74 9.65
CA LEU A 214 -0.39 -8.57 8.77
C LEU A 214 0.94 -8.21 8.09
N LEU A 215 2.04 -8.32 8.83
CA LEU A 215 3.40 -8.05 8.33
C LEU A 215 4.02 -9.27 7.64
N GLY A 216 3.32 -10.41 7.63
CA GLY A 216 3.78 -11.70 7.14
C GLY A 216 5.08 -12.19 7.80
N VAL A 217 5.30 -11.85 9.06
CA VAL A 217 6.37 -12.41 9.88
C VAL A 217 6.02 -13.88 10.18
N GLU A 218 6.81 -14.81 9.65
CA GLU A 218 6.65 -16.23 9.97
C GLU A 218 6.98 -16.43 11.46
N GLU A 219 6.00 -16.86 12.25
CA GLU A 219 6.29 -17.42 13.57
C GLU A 219 7.06 -18.72 13.34
N HIS A 220 8.24 -18.86 13.96
CA HIS A 220 9.02 -20.10 13.96
C HIS A 220 8.25 -21.20 14.71
N ASN A 221 7.22 -21.76 14.08
CA ASN A 221 6.49 -22.89 14.60
C ASN A 221 7.27 -24.17 14.24
N LEU A 222 7.72 -24.88 15.27
CA LEU A 222 8.51 -26.12 15.22
C LEU A 222 7.79 -27.31 14.57
N TYR A 223 6.58 -27.14 14.04
CA TYR A 223 5.82 -28.20 13.39
C TYR A 223 5.18 -27.68 12.10
N GLY A 224 5.66 -28.25 10.99
CA GLY A 224 5.35 -27.90 9.60
C GLY A 224 3.88 -27.55 9.32
N SER A 225 3.54 -26.27 9.49
CA SER A 225 2.33 -25.69 8.93
C SER A 225 2.55 -25.38 7.45
N ALA A 226 1.48 -25.51 6.68
CA ALA A 226 1.47 -25.41 5.23
C ALA A 226 2.25 -24.17 4.75
N LYS A 227 3.17 -24.39 3.80
CA LYS A 227 3.94 -23.34 3.13
C LYS A 227 2.97 -22.22 2.70
N SER A 228 2.97 -21.11 3.43
CA SER A 228 2.36 -19.87 2.92
C SER A 228 3.02 -19.61 1.57
N ASP A 229 2.23 -19.21 0.58
CA ASP A 229 2.79 -18.88 -0.73
C ASP A 229 3.70 -17.65 -0.52
N LYS A 230 5.02 -17.89 -0.40
CA LYS A 230 6.05 -16.87 -0.11
C LYS A 230 6.03 -15.69 -1.08
N ARG A 231 5.30 -15.83 -2.20
CA ARG A 231 5.05 -14.79 -3.21
C ARG A 231 4.22 -13.61 -2.68
N CYS A 232 3.39 -13.81 -1.65
CA CYS A 232 2.50 -12.79 -1.09
C CYS A 232 2.83 -12.49 0.37
N ASN A 233 4.09 -12.21 0.67
CA ASN A 233 4.53 -11.76 1.98
C ASN A 233 5.03 -10.29 1.89
N PRO A 234 4.44 -9.32 2.61
CA PRO A 234 3.25 -9.44 3.46
C PRO A 234 1.97 -9.78 2.67
N PRO A 235 0.92 -10.34 3.32
CA PRO A 235 -0.31 -10.72 2.65
C PRO A 235 -1.11 -9.51 2.16
N TRP A 236 -1.90 -9.73 1.10
CA TRP A 236 -2.86 -8.74 0.62
C TRP A 236 -4.07 -8.67 1.56
N ILE A 237 -4.45 -7.45 1.92
CA ILE A 237 -5.61 -7.14 2.76
C ILE A 237 -6.57 -6.22 2.01
N LYS A 238 -7.87 -6.49 2.15
CA LYS A 238 -8.93 -5.55 1.79
C LYS A 238 -8.97 -4.43 2.84
N CYS A 239 -8.91 -3.16 2.43
CA CYS A 239 -8.87 -2.05 3.37
C CYS A 239 -9.74 -0.89 2.91
N CYS A 240 -10.55 -0.34 3.81
CA CYS A 240 -11.29 0.88 3.58
C CYS A 240 -10.54 2.09 4.15
N LEU A 241 -10.35 3.12 3.32
CA LEU A 241 -9.60 4.33 3.64
C LEU A 241 -10.48 5.56 3.46
N LYS A 242 -10.48 6.46 4.45
CA LYS A 242 -11.09 7.79 4.32
C LYS A 242 -9.99 8.85 4.34
N SER A 243 -10.04 9.80 3.40
CA SER A 243 -9.15 10.95 3.41
C SER A 243 -9.80 12.14 4.10
N TYR A 244 -8.99 12.90 4.84
CA TYR A 244 -9.38 14.09 5.59
C TYR A 244 -8.22 15.10 5.56
N TYR A 245 -8.44 16.35 5.95
CA TYR A 245 -7.39 17.36 6.06
C TYR A 245 -7.35 17.90 7.49
N LEU A 246 -6.17 18.33 7.94
CA LEU A 246 -5.98 18.88 9.29
C LEU A 246 -6.11 20.40 9.32
N GLN A 247 -5.76 21.08 8.23
CA GLN A 247 -5.74 22.53 8.12
C GLN A 247 -6.64 22.96 6.97
N LYS A 248 -7.57 23.87 7.24
CA LYS A 248 -8.54 24.34 6.25
C LYS A 248 -7.90 25.29 5.24
N GLU A 249 -6.85 25.97 5.66
CA GLU A 249 -6.07 26.93 4.88
C GLU A 249 -5.21 26.24 3.82
N ASP A 250 -4.76 25.01 4.11
CA ASP A 250 -4.04 24.16 3.18
C ASP A 250 -4.56 22.70 3.22
N PRO A 251 -5.73 22.45 2.60
CA PRO A 251 -6.36 21.13 2.66
C PRO A 251 -5.53 20.03 1.96
N TRP A 252 -4.79 20.37 0.91
CA TRP A 252 -4.05 19.39 0.12
C TRP A 252 -2.76 18.97 0.81
N SER A 253 -1.97 19.91 1.34
CA SER A 253 -0.72 19.55 2.02
C SER A 253 -0.97 18.92 3.39
N SER A 254 -2.11 19.24 4.03
CA SER A 254 -2.52 18.64 5.30
C SER A 254 -3.38 17.38 5.16
N ARG A 255 -3.53 16.86 3.93
CA ARG A 255 -4.33 15.67 3.63
C ARG A 255 -3.72 14.44 4.29
N CYS A 256 -4.54 13.73 5.06
CA CYS A 256 -4.22 12.50 5.77
C CYS A 256 -5.21 11.39 5.39
N PHE A 257 -4.85 10.14 5.71
CA PHE A 257 -5.70 8.97 5.49
C PHE A 257 -5.95 8.25 6.81
N LYS A 258 -7.15 7.72 7.01
CA LYS A 258 -7.52 6.89 8.15
C LYS A 258 -8.16 5.59 7.66
N VAL A 259 -7.81 4.47 8.28
CA VAL A 259 -8.52 3.20 8.09
C VAL A 259 -9.88 3.28 8.79
N PHE A 260 -10.92 2.70 8.18
CA PHE A 260 -12.25 2.58 8.77
C PHE A 260 -12.97 1.35 8.21
N GLY A 261 -14.05 0.90 8.85
CA GLY A 261 -14.95 -0.14 8.30
C GLY A 261 -14.24 -1.39 7.80
N THR A 262 -13.16 -1.78 8.47
CA THR A 262 -12.28 -2.91 8.13
C THR A 262 -12.03 -3.71 9.39
N ILE A 263 -12.24 -5.02 9.35
CA ILE A 263 -11.98 -5.98 10.43
C ILE A 263 -10.82 -6.89 10.03
N LEU A 264 -9.88 -7.13 10.95
CA LEU A 264 -8.89 -8.20 10.85
C LEU A 264 -9.47 -9.49 11.44
N ALA A 265 -9.73 -10.46 10.56
CA ALA A 265 -10.28 -11.76 10.93
C ALA A 265 -9.34 -12.53 11.87
#